data_AF-B7KR93-F1
#
_entry.id   AF-B7KR93-F1
#
_cell.length_a   1.000
_cell.length_b   1.000
_cell.length_c   1.000
_cell.angle_alpha   90.00
_cell.angle_beta   90.00
_cell.angle_gamma   90.00
#
_symmetry.space_group_name_H-M   'P 1'
#
loop_
_entity.id
_entity.type
_entity.pdbx_description
1 polymer ?
#
loop_
_entity_poly.entity_id
_entity_poly.type
_entity_poly.pdbx_seq_one_letter_code
_entity_poly.pdbx_strand_id
1 'polypeptide(L)'
;MNQDPRDARIEELEAENRRLRRFLDETGLPAELRHKVRNTLSMLRAIIRRSAETSDSVETYVAHLDGRLDALAHVLNALMRSVPEGITLHSLVADELLVHLAREGEQVAISGPSLLLRPGAAEVLAMAIHELAVNAVEHGALTVPHGRIHVSWTLSPPTEPSGTRPQLTFIWEESGLANLPPVPSHCGFGTEVLTRSLRYELKAETTLTFEPQGLRCTISLPLPTQITVVEDEE
;
A
#
# COMPACT_ATOMS: atom_id res chain seq x y z
N MET A 1 32.94 -16.16 -28.32
CA MET A 1 32.02 -16.23 -27.17
C MET A 1 31.36 -14.87 -27.09
N ASN A 2 30.21 -14.71 -27.74
CA ASN A 2 29.55 -13.41 -27.92
C ASN A 2 28.67 -13.20 -26.69
N GLN A 3 29.17 -12.47 -25.69
CA GLN A 3 28.41 -12.14 -24.48
C GLN A 3 27.26 -11.20 -24.89
N ASP A 4 26.02 -11.59 -24.57
CA ASP A 4 24.84 -10.77 -24.87
C ASP A 4 25.01 -9.43 -24.13
N PRO A 5 24.89 -8.27 -24.81
CA PRO A 5 25.00 -6.97 -24.16
C PRO A 5 24.00 -6.78 -23.00
N ARG A 6 22.93 -7.59 -22.94
CA ARG A 6 22.01 -7.66 -21.80
C ARG A 6 22.63 -8.29 -20.55
N ASP A 7 23.47 -9.31 -20.71
CA ASP A 7 24.12 -10.00 -19.58
C ASP A 7 25.15 -9.09 -18.89
N ALA A 8 25.91 -8.33 -19.67
CA ALA A 8 26.84 -7.34 -19.15
C ALA A 8 26.12 -6.22 -18.37
N ARG A 9 24.93 -5.80 -18.84
CA ARG A 9 24.11 -4.79 -18.17
C ARG A 9 23.50 -5.31 -16.88
N ILE A 10 23.12 -6.58 -16.82
CA ILE A 10 22.61 -7.24 -15.61
C ILE A 10 23.73 -7.35 -14.56
N GLU A 11 24.93 -7.78 -14.95
CA GLU A 11 26.07 -7.86 -14.04
C GLU A 11 26.46 -6.49 -13.45
N GLU A 12 26.39 -5.43 -14.26
CA GLU A 12 26.63 -4.05 -13.83
C GLU A 12 25.60 -3.59 -12.80
N LEU A 13 24.30 -3.80 -13.08
CA LEU A 13 23.21 -3.49 -12.16
C LEU A 13 23.33 -4.27 -10.84
N GLU A 14 23.73 -5.54 -10.89
CA GLU A 14 23.95 -6.33 -9.70
C GLU A 14 25.16 -5.85 -8.88
N ALA A 15 26.24 -5.44 -9.55
CA ALA A 15 27.42 -4.88 -8.90
C ALA A 15 27.11 -3.56 -8.19
N GLU A 16 26.32 -2.70 -8.84
CA GLU A 16 25.83 -1.45 -8.26
C GLU A 16 24.88 -1.72 -7.08
N ASN A 17 24.00 -2.71 -7.18
CA ASN A 17 23.14 -3.15 -6.08
C ASN A 17 23.97 -3.65 -4.87
N ARG A 18 25.04 -4.42 -5.11
CA ARG A 18 25.98 -4.88 -4.06
C ARG A 18 26.73 -3.71 -3.42
N ARG A 19 27.04 -2.66 -4.18
CA ARG A 19 27.71 -1.45 -3.69
C ARG A 19 26.78 -0.63 -2.80
N LEU A 20 25.52 -0.44 -3.21
CA LEU A 20 24.50 0.23 -2.39
C LEU A 20 24.29 -0.48 -1.05
N ARG A 21 24.29 -1.81 -1.02
CA ARG A 21 24.20 -2.58 0.24
C ARG A 21 25.36 -2.31 1.19
N ARG A 22 26.60 -2.39 0.69
CA ARG A 22 27.79 -2.08 1.51
C ARG A 22 27.78 -0.65 2.03
N PHE A 23 27.37 0.30 1.20
CA PHE A 23 27.24 1.69 1.62
C PHE A 23 26.25 1.87 2.79
N LEU A 24 25.15 1.11 2.79
CA LEU A 24 24.15 1.12 3.87
C LEU A 24 24.62 0.40 5.14
N ASP A 25 25.51 -0.58 5.00
CA ASP A 25 26.11 -1.30 6.13
C ASP A 25 27.23 -0.46 6.80
N GLU A 26 28.00 0.32 6.04
CA GLU A 26 29.20 1.05 6.50
C GLU A 26 28.92 2.43 7.14
N THR A 27 27.74 3.03 6.97
CA THR A 27 27.51 4.46 7.26
C THR A 27 27.26 4.85 8.73
N GLY A 28 27.36 3.93 9.71
CA GLY A 28 27.14 4.28 11.12
C GLY A 28 25.71 4.75 11.44
N LEU A 29 24.76 4.48 10.55
CA LEU A 29 23.37 4.89 10.69
C LEU A 29 22.70 4.18 11.88
N PRO A 30 21.72 4.80 12.57
CA PRO A 30 20.90 4.12 13.56
C PRO A 30 20.26 2.85 12.99
N ALA A 31 20.08 1.81 13.82
CA ALA A 31 19.49 0.54 13.39
C ALA A 31 18.11 0.70 12.74
N GLU A 32 17.35 1.68 13.21
CA GLU A 32 16.04 2.06 12.68
C GLU A 32 16.12 2.60 11.25
N LEU A 33 17.12 3.42 10.94
CA LEU A 33 17.31 3.96 9.60
C LEU A 33 17.81 2.88 8.62
N ARG A 34 18.71 1.99 9.05
CA ARG A 34 19.09 0.82 8.25
C ARG A 34 17.90 -0.08 7.94
N HIS A 35 17.06 -0.35 8.94
CA HIS A 35 15.84 -1.12 8.75
C HIS A 35 14.93 -0.44 7.73
N LYS A 36 14.72 0.87 7.87
CA LYS A 36 13.92 1.66 6.93
C LYS A 36 14.43 1.54 5.50
N VAL A 37 15.72 1.76 5.26
CA VAL A 37 16.26 1.67 3.90
C VAL A 37 16.14 0.25 3.34
N ARG A 38 16.40 -0.77 4.15
CA ARG A 38 16.24 -2.17 3.74
C ARG A 38 14.78 -2.48 3.36
N ASN A 39 13.82 -1.93 4.09
CA ASN A 39 12.40 -2.08 3.80
C ASN A 39 12.02 -1.42 2.47
N THR A 40 12.40 -0.16 2.26
CA THR A 40 12.12 0.57 1.00
C THR A 40 12.73 -0.16 -0.21
N LEU A 41 13.98 -0.63 -0.10
CA LEU A 41 14.63 -1.40 -1.17
C LEU A 41 13.94 -2.74 -1.43
N SER A 42 13.44 -3.40 -0.39
CA SER A 42 12.71 -4.66 -0.54
C SER A 42 11.37 -4.44 -1.24
N MET A 43 10.68 -3.35 -0.91
CA MET A 43 9.43 -2.93 -1.54
C MET A 43 9.65 -2.56 -3.02
N LEU A 44 10.66 -1.74 -3.34
CA LEU A 44 11.03 -1.40 -4.72
C LEU A 44 11.32 -2.65 -5.57
N ARG A 45 12.06 -3.62 -5.03
CA ARG A 45 12.33 -4.87 -5.74
C ARG A 45 11.07 -5.70 -6.00
N ALA A 46 10.15 -5.72 -5.03
CA ALA A 46 8.87 -6.40 -5.19
C ALA A 46 8.03 -5.72 -6.28
N ILE A 47 7.97 -4.38 -6.30
CA ILE A 47 7.30 -3.58 -7.33
C ILE A 47 7.84 -3.95 -8.72
N ILE A 48 9.17 -3.90 -8.90
CA ILE A 48 9.82 -4.20 -10.18
C ILE A 48 9.49 -5.63 -10.64
N ARG A 49 9.72 -6.63 -9.79
CA ARG A 49 9.56 -8.04 -10.18
C ARG A 49 8.11 -8.38 -10.49
N ARG A 50 7.16 -7.92 -9.68
CA ARG A 50 5.75 -8.28 -9.83
C ARG A 50 5.02 -7.47 -10.89
N SER A 51 5.44 -6.25 -11.16
CA SER A 51 4.94 -5.52 -12.34
C SER A 51 5.26 -6.32 -13.61
N ALA A 52 6.44 -6.94 -13.69
CA ALA A 52 6.82 -7.77 -14.83
C ALA A 52 5.99 -9.07 -14.93
N GLU A 53 5.66 -9.69 -13.80
CA GLU A 53 4.90 -10.95 -13.76
C GLU A 53 3.41 -10.78 -14.11
N THR A 54 2.87 -9.56 -14.04
CA THR A 54 1.43 -9.25 -14.21
C THR A 54 1.10 -8.49 -15.49
N SER A 55 2.11 -8.21 -16.32
CA SER A 55 1.94 -7.38 -17.52
C SER A 55 2.05 -8.23 -18.78
N ASP A 56 1.03 -8.13 -19.64
CA ASP A 56 0.98 -8.83 -20.92
C ASP A 56 1.80 -8.13 -22.02
N SER A 57 2.25 -6.89 -21.76
CA SER A 57 3.07 -6.09 -22.68
C SER A 57 4.10 -5.23 -21.94
N VAL A 58 5.10 -4.74 -22.66
CA VAL A 58 6.12 -3.82 -22.11
C VAL A 58 5.48 -2.50 -21.73
N GLU A 59 4.50 -2.04 -22.51
CA GLU A 59 3.77 -0.80 -22.30
C GLU A 59 2.96 -0.86 -20.99
N THR A 60 2.23 -1.96 -20.76
CA THR A 60 1.50 -2.20 -19.51
C THR A 60 2.45 -2.32 -18.32
N TYR A 61 3.60 -2.97 -18.51
CA TYR A 61 4.64 -3.06 -17.47
C TYR A 61 5.15 -1.69 -17.03
N VAL A 62 5.51 -0.84 -17.98
CA VAL A 62 6.02 0.51 -17.68
C VAL A 62 4.94 1.33 -16.97
N ALA A 63 3.70 1.31 -17.47
CA ALA A 63 2.59 2.03 -16.85
C ALA A 63 2.34 1.61 -15.39
N HIS A 64 2.28 0.30 -15.12
CA HIS A 64 2.08 -0.22 -13.77
C HIS A 64 3.27 0.05 -12.84
N LEU A 65 4.49 -0.03 -13.37
CA LEU A 65 5.71 0.25 -12.61
C LEU A 65 5.75 1.73 -12.20
N ASP A 66 5.54 2.64 -13.16
CA ASP A 66 5.57 4.08 -12.92
C ASP A 66 4.48 4.49 -11.92
N GLY A 67 3.25 3.99 -12.07
CA GLY A 67 2.17 4.27 -11.10
C GLY A 67 2.51 3.88 -9.66
N ARG A 68 3.09 2.68 -9.46
CA ARG A 68 3.51 2.19 -8.14
C ARG A 68 4.69 2.98 -7.57
N LEU A 69 5.64 3.36 -8.41
CA LEU A 69 6.78 4.19 -8.00
C LEU A 69 6.32 5.60 -7.61
N ASP A 70 5.39 6.18 -8.35
CA ASP A 70 4.82 7.49 -8.08
C ASP A 70 4.02 7.49 -6.77
N ALA A 71 3.19 6.47 -6.53
CA ALA A 71 2.47 6.31 -5.26
C ALA A 71 3.43 6.24 -4.06
N LEU A 72 4.51 5.45 -4.17
CA LEU A 72 5.53 5.37 -3.13
C LEU A 72 6.27 6.71 -2.96
N ALA A 73 6.67 7.35 -4.06
CA ALA A 73 7.39 8.62 -4.03
C ALA A 73 6.53 9.74 -3.43
N HIS A 74 5.23 9.77 -3.73
CA HIS A 74 4.29 10.73 -3.17
C HIS A 74 4.28 10.66 -1.63
N VAL A 75 4.15 9.45 -1.10
CA VAL A 75 4.13 9.19 0.36
C VAL A 75 5.46 9.55 0.99
N LEU A 76 6.58 9.10 0.39
CA LEU A 76 7.91 9.43 0.90
C LEU A 76 8.15 10.94 0.91
N ASN A 77 7.73 11.65 -0.13
CA ASN A 77 7.84 13.11 -0.21
C ASN A 77 6.96 13.82 0.83
N ALA A 78 5.73 13.35 1.03
CA ALA A 78 4.84 13.87 2.07
C ALA A 78 5.46 13.68 3.47
N LEU A 79 6.00 12.50 3.75
CA LEU A 79 6.69 12.18 5.02
C LEU A 79 7.98 12.99 5.23
N MET A 80 8.68 13.35 4.15
CA MET A 80 9.88 14.21 4.24
C MET A 80 9.54 15.69 4.46
N ARG A 81 8.36 16.15 4.00
CA ARG A 81 7.89 17.53 4.19
C ARG A 81 7.20 17.75 5.53
N SER A 82 6.56 16.71 6.09
CA SER A 82 5.97 16.77 7.43
C SER A 82 7.07 16.80 8.49
N VAL A 83 7.18 17.90 9.26
CA VAL A 83 7.78 17.89 10.61
C VAL A 83 6.94 16.93 11.49
N PRO A 84 7.41 16.44 12.66
CA PRO A 84 7.47 15.02 13.06
C PRO A 84 6.12 14.27 13.26
N GLU A 85 4.99 14.84 12.87
CA GLU A 85 3.64 14.39 13.13
C GLU A 85 3.28 13.17 12.26
N GLY A 86 3.58 13.16 10.95
CA GLY A 86 3.23 12.03 10.06
C GLY A 86 2.10 12.41 9.09
N ILE A 87 1.38 11.41 8.56
CA ILE A 87 0.29 11.60 7.58
C ILE A 87 -1.00 11.01 8.15
N THR A 88 -2.13 11.70 8.01
CA THR A 88 -3.40 11.14 8.49
C THR A 88 -3.90 10.04 7.55
N LEU A 89 -4.46 8.95 8.08
CA LEU A 89 -5.04 7.87 7.26
C LEU A 89 -6.14 8.39 6.34
N HIS A 90 -6.92 9.38 6.79
CA HIS A 90 -7.92 10.04 5.96
C HIS A 90 -7.28 10.75 4.75
N SER A 91 -6.26 11.60 4.96
CA SER A 91 -5.58 12.26 3.85
C SER A 91 -4.97 11.26 2.86
N LEU A 92 -4.39 10.17 3.38
CA LEU A 92 -3.80 9.14 2.55
C LEU A 92 -4.82 8.46 1.62
N VAL A 93 -6.02 8.16 2.13
CA VAL A 93 -7.10 7.59 1.32
C VAL A 93 -7.67 8.62 0.35
N ALA A 94 -7.93 9.84 0.82
CA ALA A 94 -8.55 10.90 0.03
C ALA A 94 -7.66 11.33 -1.14
N ASP A 95 -6.36 11.54 -0.89
CA ASP A 95 -5.40 11.94 -1.91
C ASP A 95 -5.26 10.87 -3.01
N GLU A 96 -5.20 9.59 -2.62
CA GLU A 96 -5.11 8.47 -3.56
C GLU A 96 -6.36 8.35 -4.43
N LEU A 97 -7.56 8.41 -3.83
CA LEU A 97 -8.81 8.33 -4.59
C LEU A 97 -9.00 9.55 -5.52
N LEU A 98 -8.52 10.72 -5.12
CA LEU A 98 -8.57 11.93 -5.93
C LEU A 98 -7.73 11.82 -7.20
N VAL A 99 -6.58 11.12 -7.16
CA VAL A 99 -5.75 10.84 -8.36
C VAL A 99 -6.56 10.13 -9.44
N HIS A 100 -7.49 9.27 -9.03
CA HIS A 100 -8.37 8.51 -9.93
C HIS A 100 -9.72 9.21 -10.21
N LEU A 101 -9.82 10.51 -9.91
CA LEU A 101 -11.02 11.33 -10.07
C LEU A 101 -12.24 10.84 -9.28
N ALA A 102 -12.03 9.95 -8.30
CA ALA A 102 -13.08 9.45 -7.42
C ALA A 102 -13.23 10.42 -6.24
N ARG A 103 -14.29 11.25 -6.28
CA ARG A 103 -14.50 12.32 -5.30
C ARG A 103 -15.38 11.88 -4.13
N GLU A 104 -14.99 12.34 -2.95
CA GLU A 104 -15.78 12.21 -1.72
C GLU A 104 -17.11 12.96 -1.84
N GLY A 105 -18.21 12.31 -1.45
CA GLY A 105 -19.57 12.84 -1.56
C GLY A 105 -20.28 12.52 -2.88
N GLU A 106 -19.59 11.94 -3.87
CA GLU A 106 -20.19 11.44 -5.11
C GLU A 106 -20.16 9.91 -5.16
N GLN A 107 -18.99 9.33 -5.46
CA GLN A 107 -18.79 7.88 -5.55
C GLN A 107 -18.05 7.32 -4.33
N VAL A 108 -17.47 8.19 -3.50
CA VAL A 108 -16.62 7.82 -2.37
C VAL A 108 -17.22 8.33 -1.06
N ALA A 109 -17.17 7.50 -0.02
CA ALA A 109 -17.41 7.90 1.37
C ALA A 109 -16.26 7.40 2.26
N ILE A 110 -15.59 8.32 2.96
CA ILE A 110 -14.46 8.02 3.85
C ILE A 110 -14.88 8.32 5.29
N SER A 111 -14.64 7.41 6.23
CA SER A 111 -15.05 7.60 7.62
C SER A 111 -14.15 6.90 8.62
N GLY A 112 -13.95 7.50 9.79
CA GLY A 112 -13.18 6.90 10.87
C GLY A 112 -12.55 7.94 11.79
N PRO A 113 -12.00 7.53 12.93
CA PRO A 113 -11.31 8.44 13.84
C PRO A 113 -10.05 9.04 13.20
N SER A 114 -9.62 10.21 13.67
CA SER A 114 -8.38 10.83 13.23
C SER A 114 -7.17 9.99 13.65
N LEU A 115 -6.50 9.39 12.65
CA LEU A 115 -5.34 8.52 12.86
C LEU A 115 -4.14 9.06 12.12
N LEU A 116 -3.06 9.28 12.87
CA LEU A 116 -1.79 9.76 12.37
C LEU A 116 -0.83 8.59 12.18
N LEU A 117 -0.35 8.42 10.95
CA LEU A 117 0.53 7.35 10.52
C LEU A 117 1.98 7.83 10.48
N ARG A 118 2.85 7.13 11.21
CA ARG A 118 4.30 7.30 11.12
C ARG A 118 4.83 6.68 9.83
N PRO A 119 6.01 7.10 9.34
CA PRO A 119 6.53 6.74 8.02
C PRO A 119 6.40 5.27 7.62
N GLY A 120 6.83 4.32 8.46
CA GLY A 120 6.79 2.89 8.11
C GLY A 120 5.38 2.34 7.92
N ALA A 121 4.42 2.78 8.73
CA ALA A 121 3.02 2.38 8.57
C ALA A 121 2.36 3.09 7.38
N ALA A 122 2.65 4.38 7.21
CA ALA A 122 2.16 5.17 6.09
C ALA A 122 2.61 4.58 4.75
N GLU A 123 3.89 4.21 4.59
CA GLU A 123 4.44 3.64 3.35
C GLU A 123 3.72 2.34 2.93
N VAL A 124 3.52 1.40 3.86
CA VAL A 124 2.91 0.10 3.55
C VAL A 124 1.40 0.22 3.34
N LEU A 125 0.70 1.03 4.16
CA LEU A 125 -0.73 1.29 4.00
C LEU A 125 -1.02 2.04 2.70
N ALA A 126 -0.18 3.01 2.32
CA ALA A 126 -0.34 3.74 1.07
C ALA A 126 -0.28 2.81 -0.13
N MET A 127 0.68 1.88 -0.14
CA MET A 127 0.78 0.91 -1.22
C MET A 127 -0.44 -0.03 -1.24
N ALA A 128 -0.96 -0.43 -0.08
CA ALA A 128 -2.18 -1.23 -0.01
C ALA A 128 -3.40 -0.48 -0.56
N ILE A 129 -3.54 0.81 -0.23
CA ILE A 129 -4.62 1.68 -0.71
C ILE A 129 -4.49 1.94 -2.20
N HIS A 130 -3.28 2.23 -2.70
CA HIS A 130 -3.01 2.39 -4.14
C HIS A 130 -3.45 1.16 -4.93
N GLU A 131 -3.09 -0.04 -4.47
CA GLU A 131 -3.47 -1.27 -5.17
C GLU A 131 -4.98 -1.54 -5.11
N LEU A 132 -5.66 -1.14 -4.02
CA LEU A 132 -7.13 -1.19 -3.97
C LEU A 132 -7.74 -0.17 -4.94
N ALA A 133 -7.20 1.04 -5.04
CA ALA A 133 -7.66 2.09 -5.95
C ALA A 133 -7.47 1.70 -7.43
N VAL A 134 -6.29 1.18 -7.78
CA VAL A 134 -6.01 0.64 -9.13
C VAL A 134 -6.99 -0.48 -9.47
N ASN A 135 -7.21 -1.43 -8.56
CA ASN A 135 -8.19 -2.50 -8.78
C ASN A 135 -9.60 -1.93 -8.98
N ALA A 136 -9.98 -0.90 -8.23
CA ALA A 136 -11.28 -0.26 -8.39
C ALA A 136 -11.45 0.40 -9.77
N VAL A 137 -10.38 0.98 -10.33
CA VAL A 137 -10.36 1.59 -11.67
C VAL A 137 -10.35 0.55 -12.79
N GLU A 138 -9.59 -0.53 -12.64
CA GLU A 138 -9.41 -1.52 -13.71
C GLU A 138 -10.53 -2.56 -13.76
N HIS A 139 -11.04 -2.94 -12.59
CA HIS A 139 -11.90 -4.12 -12.44
C HIS A 139 -13.10 -3.89 -11.51
N GLY A 140 -13.11 -2.81 -10.76
CA GLY A 140 -14.02 -2.60 -9.65
C GLY A 140 -14.98 -1.43 -9.81
N ALA A 141 -15.40 -0.85 -8.69
CA ALA A 141 -16.49 0.12 -8.62
C ALA A 141 -16.30 1.37 -9.49
N LEU A 142 -15.08 1.75 -9.87
CA LEU A 142 -14.83 2.93 -10.69
C LEU A 142 -14.93 2.65 -12.20
N THR A 143 -15.12 1.39 -12.60
CA THR A 143 -15.42 1.01 -14.00
C THR A 143 -16.85 1.38 -14.43
N VAL A 144 -17.75 1.63 -13.47
CA VAL A 144 -19.18 1.85 -13.71
C VAL A 144 -19.68 3.15 -13.08
N PRO A 145 -20.57 3.92 -13.74
CA PRO A 145 -21.05 5.22 -13.24
C PRO A 145 -21.78 5.16 -11.89
N HIS A 146 -22.38 4.02 -11.56
CA HIS A 146 -23.15 3.82 -10.33
C HIS A 146 -22.35 3.11 -9.23
N GLY A 147 -21.10 2.74 -9.50
CA GLY A 147 -20.27 2.11 -8.50
C GLY A 147 -19.92 3.07 -7.39
N ARG A 148 -19.73 2.51 -6.19
CA ARG A 148 -19.44 3.23 -4.96
C ARG A 148 -18.30 2.56 -4.21
N ILE A 149 -17.43 3.38 -3.63
CA ILE A 149 -16.39 2.97 -2.71
C ILE A 149 -16.73 3.54 -1.33
N HIS A 150 -16.81 2.66 -0.33
CA HIS A 150 -16.88 3.04 1.05
C HIS A 150 -15.60 2.62 1.76
N VAL A 151 -14.89 3.59 2.33
CA VAL A 151 -13.70 3.35 3.13
C VAL A 151 -14.02 3.72 4.56
N SER A 152 -13.84 2.78 5.47
CA SER A 152 -14.04 3.03 6.89
C SER A 152 -12.95 2.42 7.75
N TRP A 153 -12.69 3.01 8.91
CA TRP A 153 -11.86 2.37 9.92
C TRP A 153 -12.35 2.64 11.34
N THR A 154 -12.10 1.67 12.22
CA THR A 154 -12.49 1.72 13.64
C THR A 154 -11.35 1.26 14.54
N LEU A 155 -11.35 1.76 15.77
CA LEU A 155 -10.49 1.28 16.85
C LEU A 155 -11.32 0.45 17.83
N SER A 156 -10.96 -0.81 17.99
CA SER A 156 -11.53 -1.68 19.01
C SER A 156 -10.62 -1.74 20.22
N PRO A 157 -11.19 -1.80 21.45
CA PRO A 157 -10.40 -2.05 22.64
C PRO A 157 -9.66 -3.40 22.52
N PRO A 158 -8.58 -3.59 23.28
CA PRO A 158 -7.82 -4.83 23.22
C PRO A 158 -8.70 -6.05 23.50
N THR A 159 -8.54 -7.09 22.69
CA THR A 159 -9.32 -8.33 22.81
C THR A 159 -8.99 -9.11 24.10
N GLU A 160 -7.86 -8.82 24.75
CA GLU A 160 -7.36 -9.51 25.94
C GLU A 160 -6.99 -8.53 27.08
N PRO A 161 -7.28 -8.86 28.36
CA PRO A 161 -7.12 -7.92 29.48
C PRO A 161 -5.68 -7.54 29.86
N SER A 162 -4.65 -8.19 29.31
CA SER A 162 -3.25 -7.89 29.65
C SER A 162 -2.40 -7.53 28.43
N GLY A 163 -1.95 -6.28 28.36
CA GLY A 163 -0.86 -5.83 27.47
C GLY A 163 -1.15 -5.84 25.97
N THR A 164 -2.39 -6.13 25.57
CA THR A 164 -2.80 -6.15 24.16
C THR A 164 -3.12 -4.71 23.74
N ARG A 165 -2.65 -4.30 22.57
CA ARG A 165 -2.91 -2.95 22.04
C ARG A 165 -4.32 -2.88 21.47
N PRO A 166 -4.95 -1.70 21.38
CA PRO A 166 -6.19 -1.55 20.63
C PRO A 166 -6.00 -2.06 19.19
N GLN A 167 -7.06 -2.55 18.57
CA GLN A 167 -7.02 -3.10 17.22
C GLN A 167 -7.58 -2.08 16.23
N LEU A 168 -6.83 -1.77 15.18
CA LEU A 168 -7.32 -1.01 14.04
C LEU A 168 -7.91 -1.98 13.02
N THR A 169 -9.15 -1.74 12.62
CA THR A 169 -9.79 -2.43 11.51
C THR A 169 -10.09 -1.41 10.41
N PHE A 170 -9.42 -1.56 9.27
CA PHE A 170 -9.66 -0.81 8.05
C PHE A 170 -10.49 -1.66 7.09
N ILE A 171 -11.50 -1.05 6.49
CA ILE A 171 -12.46 -1.69 5.59
C ILE A 171 -12.52 -0.85 4.31
N TRP A 172 -12.32 -1.52 3.18
CA TRP A 172 -12.58 -1.00 1.85
C TRP A 172 -13.69 -1.83 1.21
N GLU A 173 -14.78 -1.18 0.85
CA GLU A 173 -15.95 -1.81 0.25
C GLU A 173 -16.27 -1.17 -1.08
N GLU A 174 -16.37 -2.00 -2.10
CA GLU A 174 -16.83 -1.63 -3.43
C GLU A 174 -18.22 -2.21 -3.63
N SER A 175 -19.12 -1.41 -4.19
CA SER A 175 -20.49 -1.83 -4.49
C SER A 175 -20.99 -1.24 -5.81
N GLY A 176 -22.13 -1.73 -6.28
CA GLY A 176 -22.71 -1.31 -7.56
C GLY A 176 -22.15 -2.05 -8.78
N LEU A 177 -21.42 -3.15 -8.54
CA LEU A 177 -20.94 -4.04 -9.60
C LEU A 177 -22.03 -5.05 -9.96
N ALA A 178 -21.94 -5.54 -11.20
CA ALA A 178 -22.77 -6.65 -11.66
C ALA A 178 -21.84 -7.75 -12.20
N ASN A 179 -21.89 -8.92 -11.57
CA ASN A 179 -21.14 -10.11 -11.96
C ASN A 179 -19.62 -10.01 -11.75
N LEU A 180 -19.18 -9.44 -10.62
CA LEU A 180 -17.77 -9.55 -10.24
C LEU A 180 -17.40 -11.04 -10.10
N PRO A 181 -16.33 -11.52 -10.76
CA PRO A 181 -15.92 -12.91 -10.64
C PRO A 181 -15.47 -13.24 -9.20
N PRO A 182 -15.71 -14.48 -8.73
CA PRO A 182 -15.56 -14.85 -7.32
C PRO A 182 -14.11 -14.85 -6.81
N VAL A 183 -13.11 -14.95 -7.70
CA VAL A 183 -11.69 -14.80 -7.38
C VAL A 183 -10.96 -14.33 -8.64
N PRO A 184 -10.10 -13.29 -8.58
CA PRO A 184 -9.26 -12.94 -9.71
C PRO A 184 -8.31 -14.09 -10.06
N SER A 185 -8.19 -14.42 -11.35
CA SER A 185 -7.38 -15.52 -11.86
C SER A 185 -5.86 -15.30 -11.70
N HIS A 186 -5.44 -14.08 -11.38
CA HIS A 186 -4.02 -13.71 -11.23
C HIS A 186 -3.78 -13.01 -9.89
N CYS A 187 -2.88 -13.57 -9.08
CA CYS A 187 -2.38 -12.94 -7.86
C CYS A 187 -1.24 -11.98 -8.23
N GLY A 188 -1.56 -10.69 -8.39
CA GLY A 188 -0.60 -9.66 -8.73
C GLY A 188 0.16 -9.05 -7.54
N PHE A 189 0.85 -7.94 -7.79
CA PHE A 189 1.58 -7.19 -6.77
C PHE A 189 0.66 -6.71 -5.63
N GLY A 190 -0.55 -6.22 -5.95
CA GLY A 190 -1.55 -5.83 -4.95
C GLY A 190 -1.88 -6.93 -3.95
N THR A 191 -2.04 -8.18 -4.41
CA THR A 191 -2.24 -9.31 -3.51
C THR A 191 -1.03 -9.54 -2.60
N GLU A 192 0.20 -9.37 -3.09
CA GLU A 192 1.41 -9.51 -2.28
C GLU A 192 1.51 -8.40 -1.21
N VAL A 193 1.21 -7.16 -1.55
CA VAL A 193 1.17 -6.06 -0.58
C VAL A 193 0.11 -6.34 0.49
N LEU A 194 -1.10 -6.69 0.06
CA LEU A 194 -2.25 -6.93 0.93
C LEU A 194 -2.05 -8.15 1.84
N THR A 195 -1.39 -9.22 1.37
CA THR A 195 -1.29 -10.49 2.14
C THR A 195 0.05 -10.70 2.84
N ARG A 196 1.15 -10.14 2.34
CA ARG A 196 2.51 -10.36 2.87
C ARG A 196 3.12 -9.11 3.49
N SER A 197 3.16 -7.99 2.77
CA SER A 197 3.85 -6.78 3.25
C SER A 197 3.17 -6.23 4.50
N LEU A 198 1.84 -6.10 4.47
CA LEU A 198 1.05 -5.66 5.64
C LEU A 198 1.22 -6.61 6.84
N ARG A 199 1.27 -7.92 6.61
CA ARG A 199 1.49 -8.92 7.67
C ARG A 199 2.88 -8.80 8.28
N TYR A 200 3.92 -8.65 7.46
CA TYR A 200 5.30 -8.60 7.94
C TYR A 200 5.61 -7.30 8.69
N GLU A 201 5.20 -6.16 8.14
CA GLU A 201 5.55 -4.84 8.68
C GLU A 201 4.61 -4.40 9.81
N LEU A 202 3.31 -4.69 9.69
CA LEU A 202 2.29 -4.18 10.62
C LEU A 202 1.60 -5.27 11.44
N LYS A 203 1.99 -6.54 11.27
CA LYS A 203 1.30 -7.69 11.88
C LYS A 203 -0.20 -7.72 11.54
N ALA A 204 -0.53 -7.24 10.34
CA ALA A 204 -1.89 -7.17 9.88
C ALA A 204 -2.40 -8.54 9.37
N GLU A 205 -3.70 -8.74 9.52
CA GLU A 205 -4.47 -9.80 8.90
C GLU A 205 -5.40 -9.18 7.86
N THR A 206 -5.30 -9.68 6.63
CA THR A 206 -6.10 -9.17 5.51
C THR A 206 -7.02 -10.25 4.99
N THR A 207 -8.30 -9.92 4.85
CA THR A 207 -9.32 -10.77 4.23
C THR A 207 -9.90 -10.05 3.02
N LEU A 208 -9.95 -10.75 1.88
CA LEU A 208 -10.62 -10.28 0.66
C LEU A 208 -11.83 -11.15 0.41
N THR A 209 -13.01 -10.54 0.30
CA THR A 209 -14.27 -11.21 -0.01
C THR A 209 -14.83 -10.62 -1.29
N PHE A 210 -14.93 -11.46 -2.32
CA PHE A 210 -15.52 -11.09 -3.60
C PHE A 210 -16.97 -11.56 -3.61
N GLU A 211 -17.88 -10.60 -3.71
CA GLU A 211 -19.31 -10.84 -3.87
C GLU A 211 -19.72 -10.44 -5.29
N PRO A 212 -20.79 -11.03 -5.86
CA PRO A 212 -21.24 -10.66 -7.21
C PRO A 212 -21.52 -9.17 -7.40
N GLN A 213 -21.80 -8.45 -6.31
CA GLN A 213 -22.14 -7.03 -6.28
C GLN A 213 -20.97 -6.11 -5.87
N GLY A 214 -19.82 -6.67 -5.49
CA GLY A 214 -18.82 -5.88 -4.78
C GLY A 214 -17.58 -6.64 -4.30
N LEU A 215 -16.58 -5.86 -3.89
CA LEU A 215 -15.39 -6.34 -3.20
C LEU A 215 -15.38 -5.81 -1.78
N ARG A 216 -15.07 -6.64 -0.79
CA ARG A 216 -14.76 -6.21 0.57
C ARG A 216 -13.35 -6.63 0.95
N CYS A 217 -12.49 -5.65 1.20
CA CYS A 217 -11.17 -5.85 1.81
C CYS A 217 -11.23 -5.41 3.26
N THR A 218 -10.87 -6.31 4.18
CA THR A 218 -10.75 -6.01 5.61
C THR A 218 -9.30 -6.23 6.04
N ILE A 219 -8.66 -5.18 6.54
CA ILE A 219 -7.30 -5.19 7.07
C ILE A 219 -7.38 -4.92 8.57
N SER A 220 -7.01 -5.89 9.39
CA SER A 220 -7.01 -5.77 10.84
C SER A 220 -5.58 -5.84 11.38
N LEU A 221 -5.17 -4.87 12.20
CA LEU A 221 -3.82 -4.84 12.77
C LEU A 221 -3.84 -4.35 14.22
N PRO A 222 -2.96 -4.86 15.09
CA PRO A 222 -2.77 -4.28 16.41
C PRO A 222 -2.21 -2.87 16.23
N LEU A 223 -2.79 -1.86 16.89
CA LEU A 223 -2.37 -0.46 16.76
C LEU A 223 -0.87 -0.35 17.10
N PRO A 224 0.01 -0.20 16.10
CA PRO A 224 1.43 -0.20 16.36
C PRO A 224 1.79 1.15 16.99
N THR A 225 2.95 1.25 17.61
CA THR A 225 3.51 2.53 18.09
C THR A 225 3.75 3.53 16.94
N GLN A 226 3.57 3.06 15.71
CA GLN A 226 3.64 3.80 14.46
C GLN A 226 2.30 4.41 14.05
N ILE A 227 1.20 4.19 14.79
CA ILE A 227 -0.09 4.85 14.55
C ILE A 227 -0.50 5.54 15.86
N THR A 228 -0.84 6.81 15.78
CA THR A 228 -1.26 7.63 16.93
C THR A 228 -2.68 8.13 16.69
N VAL A 229 -3.52 8.03 17.71
CA VAL A 229 -4.86 8.63 17.68
C VAL A 229 -4.68 10.12 17.94
N VAL A 230 -5.22 10.96 17.07
CA VAL A 230 -5.29 12.39 17.33
C VAL A 230 -6.56 12.61 18.14
N GLU A 231 -6.40 12.98 19.41
CA GLU A 231 -7.52 13.49 20.20
C GLU A 231 -7.82 14.89 19.68
N ASP A 232 -9.04 15.12 19.21
CA ASP A 232 -9.49 16.47 18.88
C ASP A 232 -9.57 17.25 20.20
N GLU A 233 -8.73 18.28 20.38
CA GLU A 233 -8.90 19.25 21.47
C GLU A 233 -10.20 20.02 21.20
N GLU A 234 -11.17 19.91 22.13
CA GLU A 234 -12.46 20.61 22.12
C GLU A 234 -12.35 22.14 21.99
#